data_AF-A0A955WQK2-F1
#
_entry.id   AF-A0A955WQK2-F1
#
_cell.length_a   1.000
_cell.length_b   1.000
_cell.length_c   1.000
_cell.angle_alpha   90.00
_cell.angle_beta   90.00
_cell.angle_gamma   90.00
#
_symmetry.space_group_name_H-M   'P 1'
#
loop_
_entity.id
_entity.type
_entity.pdbx_description
1 polymer ?
#
loop_
_entity_poly.entity_id
_entity_poly.type
_entity_poly.pdbx_seq_one_letter_code
_entity_poly.pdbx_strand_id
1 'polypeptide(L)' 'IQPGASTFRVDYVFTFREGGRVWTFHDPAEEGVFSEAQWREAGRQAGLALTLLDWDHSELEPGSYKGLLFRPFGD' A
#
# COMPACT_ATOMS: atom_id res chain seq x y z
N ILE A 1 11.36 -14.55 -7.74
CA ILE A 1 10.04 -14.09 -8.21
C ILE A 1 10.28 -12.71 -8.80
N GLN A 2 10.36 -12.57 -10.13
CA GLN A 2 10.44 -11.22 -10.71
C GLN A 2 9.05 -10.59 -10.56
N PRO A 3 8.93 -9.35 -10.08
CA PRO A 3 7.66 -8.64 -10.08
C PRO A 3 7.12 -8.69 -11.51
N GLY A 4 5.90 -9.22 -11.69
CA GLY A 4 5.29 -9.32 -13.01
C GLY A 4 5.32 -7.95 -13.69
N ALA A 5 5.33 -7.93 -15.02
CA ALA A 5 5.53 -6.78 -15.92
C ALA A 5 4.67 -5.51 -15.65
N SER A 6 3.82 -5.52 -14.62
CA SER A 6 3.01 -4.44 -14.06
C SER A 6 3.69 -3.62 -12.95
N THR A 7 4.97 -3.85 -12.64
CA THR A 7 5.64 -3.14 -11.52
C THR A 7 6.47 -1.97 -12.02
N PHE A 8 6.28 -0.79 -11.45
CA PHE A 8 6.99 0.44 -11.82
C PHE A 8 7.29 1.28 -10.59
N ARG A 9 8.35 2.09 -10.69
CA ARG A 9 8.70 3.06 -9.65
C ARG A 9 7.92 4.34 -9.88
N VAL A 10 7.36 4.86 -8.80
CA VAL A 10 6.67 6.14 -8.76
C VAL A 10 7.35 7.05 -7.75
N ASP A 11 7.19 8.35 -7.92
CA ASP A 11 7.60 9.35 -6.94
C ASP A 11 6.38 10.24 -6.66
N TYR A 12 5.79 10.05 -5.48
CA TYR A 12 4.68 10.86 -5.04
C TYR A 12 5.21 12.18 -4.51
N VAL A 13 4.82 13.27 -5.17
CA VAL A 13 5.28 14.61 -4.82
C VAL A 13 4.14 15.36 -4.16
N PHE A 14 4.30 15.66 -2.87
CA PHE A 14 3.32 16.39 -2.08
C PHE A 14 3.83 17.80 -1.81
N THR A 15 3.08 18.81 -2.21
CA THR A 15 3.39 20.20 -1.86
C THR A 15 2.52 20.64 -0.70
N PHE A 16 3.16 21.06 0.38
CA PHE A 16 2.52 21.53 1.59
C PHE A 16 2.62 23.05 1.69
N ARG A 17 1.58 23.65 2.26
CA ARG A 17 1.58 25.04 2.69
C ARG A 17 1.08 25.12 4.12
N GLU A 18 1.91 25.62 5.01
CA GLU A 18 1.58 25.78 6.43
C GLU A 18 2.23 27.05 6.97
N GLY A 19 1.44 27.90 7.64
CA GLY A 19 1.97 29.11 8.28
C GLY A 19 2.76 30.06 7.36
N GLY A 20 2.42 30.11 6.07
CA GLY A 20 3.14 30.92 5.07
C GLY A 20 4.42 30.28 4.51
N ARG A 21 4.84 29.12 5.02
CA ARG A 21 5.90 28.30 4.45
C ARG A 21 5.33 27.38 3.36
N VAL A 22 6.08 27.19 2.28
CA VAL A 22 5.79 26.20 1.24
C VAL A 22 6.98 25.28 1.10
N TRP A 23 6.74 23.97 1.04
CA TRP A 23 7.77 22.97 0.75
C TRP A 23 7.17 21.77 0.02
N THR A 24 8.06 20.97 -0.56
CA THR A 24 7.70 19.75 -1.27
C THR A 24 8.33 18.57 -0.56
N PHE A 25 7.58 17.48 -0.42
CA PHE A 25 8.04 16.19 0.05
C PHE A 25 7.93 15.18 -1.10
N HIS A 26 8.98 14.38 -1.26
CA HIS A 26 9.04 13.29 -2.22
C HIS A 26 8.92 11.97 -1.46
N ASP A 27 8.00 11.12 -1.90
CA ASP A 27 7.76 9.79 -1.36
C ASP A 27 7.91 8.75 -2.49
N PRO A 28 9.13 8.26 -2.73
CA PRO A 28 9.38 7.27 -3.77
C PRO A 28 8.79 5.91 -3.35
N ALA A 29 8.00 5.32 -4.24
CA ALA A 29 7.34 4.03 -4.00
C ALA A 29 7.51 3.08 -5.20
N GLU A 30 7.25 1.80 -4.94
CA GLU A 30 7.11 0.78 -5.99
C GLU A 30 5.65 0.37 -6.06
N GLU A 31 5.04 0.51 -7.23
CA GLU A 31 3.66 0.15 -7.48
C GLU A 31 3.55 -0.99 -8.47
N GLY A 32 2.53 -1.81 -8.28
CA GLY A 32 2.23 -2.92 -9.17
C GLY A 32 1.20 -3.87 -8.56
N VAL A 33 0.93 -4.94 -9.29
CA VAL A 33 0.08 -6.03 -8.81
C VAL A 33 0.95 -7.03 -8.05
N PHE A 34 0.70 -7.14 -6.75
CA PHE A 34 1.36 -8.10 -5.87
C PHE A 34 0.36 -9.17 -5.43
N SER A 35 0.82 -10.42 -5.40
CA SER A 35 0.04 -11.52 -4.83
C SER A 35 -0.15 -11.35 -3.32
N GLU A 36 -1.19 -11.97 -2.77
CA GLU A 36 -1.40 -12.03 -1.33
C GLU A 36 -0.18 -12.57 -0.57
N ALA A 37 0.51 -13.58 -1.12
CA ALA A 37 1.72 -14.15 -0.52
C ALA A 37 2.85 -13.11 -0.40
N GLN A 38 3.01 -12.24 -1.40
CA GLN A 38 3.99 -11.15 -1.35
C GLN A 38 3.62 -10.13 -0.28
N TRP A 39 2.34 -9.76 -0.17
CA TRP A 39 1.87 -8.86 0.88
C TRP A 39 2.06 -9.44 2.29
N ARG A 40 1.77 -10.73 2.49
CA ARG A 40 2.02 -11.43 3.76
C ARG A 40 3.49 -11.41 4.13
N GLU A 41 4.37 -11.71 3.18
CA GLU A 41 5.81 -11.70 3.40
C GLU A 41 6.34 -10.30 3.70
N ALA A 42 5.88 -9.28 2.98
CA ALA A 42 6.24 -7.88 3.25
C ALA A 42 5.82 -7.45 4.66
N GLY A 43 4.60 -7.76 5.06
CA GLY A 43 4.12 -7.50 6.44
C GLY A 43 5.00 -8.20 7.48
N ARG A 44 5.28 -9.49 7.29
CA ARG A 44 6.14 -10.28 8.19
C ARG A 44 7.52 -9.66 8.35
N GLN A 45 8.15 -9.21 7.25
CA GLN A 45 9.45 -8.54 7.27
C GLN A 45 9.40 -7.20 8.01
N ALA A 46 8.27 -6.50 7.97
CA ALA A 46 8.03 -5.26 8.68
C ALA A 46 7.59 -5.44 10.15
N GLY A 47 7.49 -6.69 10.65
CA GLY A 47 7.00 -6.94 12.01
C GLY A 47 5.47 -6.81 12.15
N LEU A 48 4.73 -7.02 11.06
CA LEU A 48 3.28 -6.87 10.98
C LEU A 48 2.58 -8.18 10.58
N ALA A 49 1.40 -8.43 11.15
CA ALA A 49 0.47 -9.47 10.74
C ALA A 49 -0.56 -8.94 9.75
N LEU A 50 -0.83 -9.69 8.67
CA LEU A 50 -1.84 -9.35 7.66
C LEU A 50 -3.16 -10.09 7.89
N THR A 51 -4.26 -9.34 7.99
CA THR A 51 -5.64 -9.83 7.93
C THR A 51 -6.31 -9.33 6.65
N LEU A 52 -7.05 -10.20 5.97
CA LEU A 52 -7.91 -9.80 4.84
C LEU A 52 -9.26 -9.35 5.36
N LEU A 53 -9.77 -8.25 4.84
CA LEU A 53 -11.08 -7.72 5.17
C LEU A 53 -11.99 -7.73 3.95
N ASP A 54 -13.26 -8.02 4.20
CA ASP A 54 -14.31 -7.61 3.28
C ASP A 54 -14.41 -6.09 3.34
N TRP A 55 -14.30 -5.46 2.18
CA TRP A 55 -14.35 -4.01 2.06
C TRP A 55 -15.18 -3.67 0.84
N ASP A 56 -16.11 -2.72 0.99
CA ASP A 56 -16.93 -2.17 -0.08
C ASP A 56 -16.49 -0.74 -0.40
N HIS A 57 -16.40 -0.43 -1.70
CA HIS A 57 -15.80 0.76 -2.28
C HIS A 57 -16.60 1.04 -3.54
N SER A 58 -17.14 2.26 -3.65
CA SER A 58 -18.14 2.61 -4.66
C SER A 58 -17.67 2.47 -6.11
N GLU A 59 -16.37 2.37 -6.33
CA GLU A 59 -15.75 2.28 -7.66
C GLU A 59 -15.42 0.84 -8.09
N LEU A 60 -15.67 -0.15 -7.22
CA LEU A 60 -15.32 -1.55 -7.46
C LEU A 60 -16.54 -2.44 -7.28
N GLU A 61 -16.63 -3.49 -8.09
CA GLU A 61 -17.72 -4.46 -7.97
C GLU A 61 -17.66 -5.16 -6.59
N PRO A 62 -18.78 -5.28 -5.87
CA PRO A 62 -18.80 -5.89 -4.55
C PRO A 62 -18.21 -7.31 -4.56
N GLY A 63 -17.34 -7.60 -3.60
CA GLY A 63 -16.67 -8.90 -3.46
C GLY A 63 -15.58 -9.21 -4.50
N SER A 64 -15.31 -8.30 -5.44
CA SER A 64 -14.22 -8.46 -6.43
C SER A 64 -12.82 -8.21 -5.87
N TYR A 65 -12.70 -7.73 -4.64
CA TYR A 65 -11.43 -7.42 -3.97
C TYR A 65 -11.56 -7.62 -2.45
N LYS A 66 -10.41 -7.54 -1.76
CA LYS A 66 -10.30 -7.58 -0.30
C LYS A 66 -9.45 -6.40 0.16
N GLY A 67 -9.80 -5.82 1.31
CA GLY A 67 -8.93 -4.90 2.02
C GLY A 67 -7.80 -5.66 2.70
N LEU A 68 -6.60 -5.08 2.72
CA LEU A 68 -5.45 -5.59 3.47
C LEU A 68 -5.29 -4.78 4.74
N LEU A 69 -5.40 -5.42 5.91
CA LEU A 69 -5.15 -4.77 7.19
C LEU A 69 -3.90 -5.35 7.85
N PHE A 70 -2.88 -4.50 7.99
CA PHE A 70 -1.65 -4.82 8.72
C PHE A 70 -1.73 -4.32 10.16
N ARG A 71 -1.39 -5.16 11.13
CA ARG A 71 -1.27 -4.80 12.55
C ARG A 71 0.07 -5.27 13.12
N PRO A 72 0.61 -4.62 14.16
CA PRO A 72 1.70 -5.17 14.95
C PRO A 72 1.38 -6.60 15.44
N PHE A 73 2.41 -7.43 15.58
CA PHE A 73 2.24 -8.73 16.22
C PHE A 73 1.90 -8.56 17.71
N GLY A 74 0.76 -9.09 18.16
CA GLY A 74 0.40 -9.19 19.58
C GLY A 74 -0.71 -8.25 20.08
N ASP A 75 -1.41 -7.55 19.18
CA ASP A 75 -2.64 -6.79 19.48
C ASP A 75 -3.89 -7.68 19.53
#